data_AF-A0A2R6R515-F1
#
_entry.id   AF-A0A2R6R515-F1
#
_cell.length_a   1.000
_cell.length_b   1.000
_cell.length_c   1.000
_cell.angle_alpha   90.00
_cell.angle_beta   90.00
_cell.angle_gamma   90.00
#
_symmetry.space_group_name_H-M   'P 1'
#
loop_
_entity.id
_entity.type
_entity.pdbx_description
1 polymer ?
#
loop_
_entity_poly.entity_id
_entity_poly.type
_entity_poly.pdbx_seq_one_letter_code
_entity_poly.pdbx_strand_id
1 'polypeptide(L)'
;MSASTFSATLPGSSYVGLKPNSSKLFPFKDSVTWGKKTVSRLSTGFNIHCMKTWNPIDNKKFETLSYLPPLSDESIAKEIDYMIKNKWVPCLEFDAVGFVYRENSTMPGYYDGRYWTLWKLPMFGCNDSSQVLNEIQQCKKAYPNAYIRCLAFDNKQQVQCMAFVIQRPATVAATT
;
A
#
# COMPACT_ATOMS: atom_id res chain seq x y z
N MET A 1 -7.98 72.99 -15.50
CA MET A 1 -8.54 71.99 -16.45
C MET A 1 -7.43 71.00 -16.74
N SER A 2 -7.49 69.67 -16.67
CA SER A 2 -8.50 68.65 -16.36
C SER A 2 -7.69 67.39 -16.00
N ALA A 3 -8.14 66.59 -15.03
CA ALA A 3 -7.55 65.30 -14.68
C ALA A 3 -7.92 64.23 -15.72
N SER A 4 -7.08 63.19 -15.88
CA SER A 4 -7.51 61.84 -16.28
C SER A 4 -6.41 60.82 -15.94
N THR A 5 -6.74 59.98 -14.96
CA THR A 5 -6.05 58.78 -14.50
C THR A 5 -6.17 57.64 -15.53
N PHE A 6 -5.07 56.93 -15.81
CA PHE A 6 -5.10 55.64 -16.50
C PHE A 6 -5.35 54.51 -15.49
N SER A 7 -6.40 53.72 -15.70
CA SER A 7 -6.69 52.49 -14.97
C SER A 7 -6.54 51.31 -15.92
N ALA A 8 -5.74 50.31 -15.56
CA ALA A 8 -5.51 49.12 -16.36
C ALA A 8 -6.60 48.06 -16.09
N THR A 9 -7.25 47.59 -17.16
CA THR A 9 -8.30 46.55 -17.11
C THR A 9 -7.70 45.17 -17.40
N LEU A 10 -7.93 44.21 -16.51
CA LEU A 10 -7.60 42.79 -16.72
C LEU A 10 -8.57 42.16 -17.75
N PRO A 11 -8.10 41.34 -18.70
CA PRO A 11 -9.00 40.57 -19.55
C PRO A 11 -9.50 39.32 -18.81
N GLY A 12 -10.79 39.32 -18.45
CA GLY A 12 -11.51 38.14 -17.98
C GLY A 12 -11.75 37.15 -19.12
N SER A 13 -11.52 35.86 -18.83
CA SER A 13 -11.78 34.74 -19.75
C SER A 13 -13.28 34.55 -19.99
N SER A 14 -13.64 34.35 -21.26
CA SER A 14 -15.00 34.17 -21.77
C SER A 14 -15.64 32.85 -21.34
N TYR A 15 -16.85 32.90 -20.78
CA TYR A 15 -17.79 31.78 -20.79
C TYR A 15 -18.87 32.06 -21.84
N VAL A 16 -18.93 31.22 -22.89
CA VAL A 16 -20.04 31.21 -23.87
C VAL A 16 -20.93 30.02 -23.53
N GLY A 17 -22.13 30.32 -23.04
CA GLY A 17 -23.18 29.33 -22.78
C GLY A 17 -23.78 28.81 -24.10
N LEU A 18 -23.88 27.50 -24.22
CA LEU A 18 -24.58 26.85 -25.33
C LEU A 18 -26.09 26.83 -25.04
N LYS A 19 -26.88 27.56 -25.84
CA LYS A 19 -28.34 27.39 -25.94
C LYS A 19 -28.65 26.37 -27.05
N PRO A 20 -29.40 25.28 -26.79
CA PRO A 20 -29.88 24.40 -27.84
C PRO A 20 -31.17 24.94 -28.48
N ASN A 21 -31.16 25.05 -29.81
CA ASN A 21 -32.34 25.40 -30.61
C ASN A 21 -33.15 24.12 -30.92
N SER A 22 -34.46 24.22 -30.70
CA SER A 22 -35.47 23.16 -30.86
C SER A 22 -35.78 22.86 -32.34
N SER A 23 -36.04 21.59 -32.67
CA SER A 23 -37.25 21.12 -33.39
C SER A 23 -37.07 19.75 -34.08
N LYS A 24 -37.01 18.67 -33.29
CA LYS A 24 -37.49 17.35 -33.76
C LYS A 24 -38.25 16.69 -32.63
N LEU A 25 -39.57 16.80 -32.71
CA LEU A 25 -40.54 16.08 -31.90
C LEU A 25 -40.33 14.57 -32.07
N PHE A 26 -39.96 13.91 -30.98
CA PHE A 26 -40.18 12.47 -30.81
C PHE A 26 -41.26 12.30 -29.73
N PRO A 27 -42.18 11.34 -29.89
CA PRO A 27 -43.40 11.29 -29.12
C PRO A 27 -43.10 11.06 -27.64
N PHE A 28 -43.71 11.91 -26.81
CA PHE A 28 -43.83 11.75 -25.37
C PHE A 28 -44.55 10.41 -25.10
N LYS A 29 -43.78 9.37 -24.79
CA LYS A 29 -44.29 8.16 -24.15
C LYS A 29 -43.42 7.86 -22.94
N ASP A 30 -44.11 7.95 -21.82
CA ASP A 30 -43.82 7.32 -20.54
C ASP A 30 -42.59 7.87 -19.81
N SER A 31 -42.89 8.88 -18.99
CA SER A 31 -42.25 9.14 -17.71
C SER A 31 -41.58 7.88 -17.15
N VAL A 32 -40.26 7.78 -17.28
CA VAL A 32 -39.48 6.95 -16.37
C VAL A 32 -39.56 7.66 -15.02
N THR A 33 -40.60 7.37 -14.25
CA THR A 33 -40.57 7.62 -12.83
C THR A 33 -39.34 6.90 -12.34
N TRP A 34 -38.41 7.64 -11.71
CA TRP A 34 -37.37 7.03 -10.91
C TRP A 34 -38.06 6.37 -9.73
N GLY A 35 -38.65 5.20 -9.98
CA GLY A 35 -39.19 4.34 -8.96
C GLY A 35 -38.03 4.10 -8.01
N LYS A 36 -38.21 4.51 -6.76
CA LYS A 36 -37.42 3.98 -5.66
C LYS A 36 -37.49 2.47 -5.83
N LYS A 37 -36.44 1.87 -6.37
CA LYS A 37 -36.26 0.41 -6.33
C LYS A 37 -36.00 0.11 -4.86
N THR A 38 -37.06 0.08 -4.07
CA THR A 38 -37.06 -0.63 -2.80
C THR A 38 -36.64 -2.03 -3.19
N VAL A 39 -35.45 -2.45 -2.76
CA VAL A 39 -34.98 -3.81 -2.94
C VAL A 39 -36.05 -4.69 -2.31
N SER A 40 -36.89 -5.29 -3.15
CA SER A 40 -37.92 -6.20 -2.70
C SER A 40 -37.19 -7.34 -2.02
N ARG A 41 -37.52 -7.51 -0.74
CA ARG A 41 -37.18 -8.68 0.05
C ARG A 41 -37.76 -9.89 -0.69
N LEU A 42 -36.95 -10.53 -1.54
CA LEU A 42 -37.30 -11.80 -2.14
C LEU A 42 -37.40 -12.81 -0.98
N SER A 43 -38.53 -13.49 -0.86
CA SER A 43 -38.86 -14.40 0.24
C SER A 43 -38.18 -15.76 0.13
N THR A 44 -37.01 -15.83 -0.48
CA THR A 44 -36.10 -16.98 -0.45
C THR A 44 -34.88 -16.51 0.34
N GLY A 45 -34.58 -17.19 1.45
CA GLY A 45 -33.66 -16.78 2.53
C GLY A 45 -32.18 -16.60 2.16
N PHE A 46 -31.89 -15.85 1.10
CA PHE A 46 -30.55 -15.39 0.77
C PHE A 46 -30.34 -14.01 1.37
N ASN A 47 -29.53 -13.96 2.43
CA ASN A 47 -29.03 -12.72 2.97
C ASN A 47 -28.26 -11.97 1.87
N ILE A 48 -28.83 -10.86 1.40
CA ILE A 48 -28.11 -9.85 0.61
C ILE A 48 -27.09 -9.16 1.53
N HIS A 49 -25.99 -9.84 1.80
CA HIS A 49 -24.77 -9.33 2.45
C HIS A 49 -23.62 -9.38 1.44
N CYS A 50 -23.86 -8.84 0.24
CA CYS A 50 -22.93 -8.92 -0.89
C CYS A 50 -21.86 -7.83 -0.89
N MET A 51 -21.93 -6.84 0.02
CA MET A 51 -20.90 -5.81 0.15
C MET A 51 -20.11 -6.00 1.44
N LYS A 52 -18.81 -6.27 1.32
CA LYS A 52 -17.87 -6.25 2.43
C LYS A 52 -17.19 -4.88 2.48
N THR A 53 -16.99 -4.37 3.69
CA THR A 53 -16.21 -3.15 3.91
C THR A 53 -14.78 -3.53 4.28
N TRP A 54 -13.80 -2.82 3.75
CA TRP A 54 -12.40 -3.00 4.14
C TRP A 54 -12.18 -2.51 5.57
N ASN A 55 -11.53 -3.30 6.43
CA ASN A 55 -11.23 -2.89 7.80
C ASN A 55 -10.10 -1.85 7.82
N PRO A 56 -10.37 -0.60 8.28
CA PRO A 56 -9.35 0.44 8.38
C PRO A 56 -8.51 0.37 9.66
N ILE A 57 -8.90 -0.43 10.66
CA ILE A 57 -8.28 -0.50 11.98
C ILE A 57 -7.35 -1.72 12.05
N ASP A 58 -6.14 -1.53 12.60
CA ASP A 58 -5.13 -2.57 12.84
C ASP A 58 -4.75 -3.44 11.64
N ASN A 59 -4.95 -2.91 10.44
CA ASN A 59 -4.68 -3.58 9.17
C ASN A 59 -3.50 -2.95 8.42
N LYS A 60 -2.45 -2.60 9.17
CA LYS A 60 -1.22 -1.99 8.61
C LYS A 60 -0.51 -2.95 7.65
N LYS A 61 0.13 -2.39 6.63
CA LYS A 61 0.79 -3.10 5.54
C LYS A 61 2.29 -2.83 5.56
N PHE A 62 3.05 -3.73 4.93
CA PHE A 62 4.50 -3.77 4.95
C PHE A 62 5.03 -4.00 3.53
N GLU A 63 4.50 -3.26 2.57
CA GLU A 63 4.85 -3.34 1.14
C GLU A 63 4.57 -4.73 0.53
N THR A 64 5.44 -5.18 -0.38
CA THR A 64 5.26 -6.39 -1.20
C THR A 64 4.95 -7.63 -0.37
N LEU A 65 4.01 -8.45 -0.86
CA LEU A 65 3.46 -9.65 -0.21
C LEU A 65 2.62 -9.43 1.06
N SER A 66 2.56 -8.23 1.64
CA SER A 66 1.87 -7.99 2.93
C SER A 66 0.33 -8.03 2.89
N TYR A 67 -0.28 -8.09 1.71
CA TYR A 67 -1.72 -8.31 1.53
C TYR A 67 -2.08 -9.80 1.48
N LEU A 68 -1.11 -10.68 1.29
CA LEU A 68 -1.32 -12.12 1.27
C LEU A 68 -1.47 -12.66 2.70
N PRO A 69 -1.98 -13.90 2.85
CA PRO A 69 -1.87 -14.62 4.12
C PRO A 69 -0.41 -14.67 4.61
N PRO A 70 -0.17 -14.80 5.93
CA PRO A 70 1.18 -14.96 6.47
C PRO A 70 1.93 -16.08 5.73
N LEU A 71 3.14 -15.79 5.28
CA LEU A 71 3.96 -16.75 4.54
C LEU A 71 4.43 -17.85 5.48
N SER A 72 4.33 -19.11 5.04
CA SER A 72 4.96 -20.24 5.71
C SER A 72 6.47 -20.21 5.49
N ASP A 73 7.22 -20.92 6.33
CA ASP A 73 8.68 -21.03 6.17
C ASP A 73 9.06 -21.64 4.80
N GLU A 74 8.24 -22.55 4.26
CA GLU A 74 8.41 -23.09 2.90
C GLU A 74 8.21 -22.06 1.80
N SER A 75 7.21 -21.17 1.94
CA SER A 75 7.00 -20.07 1.01
C SER A 75 8.14 -19.07 1.08
N ILE A 76 8.62 -18.74 2.28
CA ILE A 76 9.78 -17.85 2.48
C ILE A 76 11.03 -18.47 1.84
N ALA A 77 11.24 -19.78 1.99
CA ALA A 77 12.35 -20.49 1.33
C ALA A 77 12.31 -20.31 -0.19
N LYS A 78 11.12 -20.44 -0.81
CA LYS A 78 10.94 -20.26 -2.27
C LYS A 78 11.24 -18.84 -2.73
N GLU A 79 10.85 -17.83 -1.95
CA GLU A 79 11.18 -16.43 -2.25
C GLU A 79 12.70 -16.19 -2.15
N ILE A 80 13.37 -16.80 -1.17
CA ILE A 80 14.83 -16.72 -1.04
C ILE A 80 15.53 -17.46 -2.19
N ASP A 81 15.05 -18.64 -2.59
CA ASP A 81 15.56 -19.38 -3.74
C ASP A 81 15.42 -18.55 -5.02
N TYR A 82 14.33 -17.80 -5.16
CA TYR A 82 14.15 -16.85 -6.26
C TYR A 82 15.22 -15.74 -6.24
N MET A 83 15.53 -15.15 -5.08
CA MET A 83 16.62 -14.18 -4.95
C MET A 83 17.97 -14.76 -5.37
N ILE A 84 18.29 -15.98 -4.91
CA ILE A 84 19.56 -16.66 -5.20
C ILE A 84 19.67 -16.98 -6.70
N LYS A 85 18.57 -17.41 -7.34
CA LYS A 85 18.52 -17.65 -8.79
C LYS A 85 18.82 -16.39 -9.59
N ASN A 86 18.32 -15.24 -9.14
CA ASN A 86 18.59 -13.94 -9.77
C ASN A 86 19.96 -13.36 -9.44
N LYS A 87 20.79 -14.06 -8.65
CA LYS A 87 22.10 -13.59 -8.18
C LYS A 87 22.01 -12.33 -7.32
N TRP A 88 20.90 -12.16 -6.61
CA TRP A 88 20.75 -11.12 -5.61
C TRP A 88 21.24 -11.59 -4.26
N VAL A 89 21.73 -10.66 -3.44
CA VAL A 89 22.27 -10.95 -2.11
C VAL A 89 21.17 -10.76 -1.07
N PRO A 90 20.72 -11.84 -0.38
CA PRO A 90 19.73 -11.74 0.67
C PRO A 90 20.28 -11.00 1.91
N CYS A 91 19.41 -10.28 2.60
CA CYS A 91 19.74 -9.56 3.82
C CYS A 91 18.53 -9.50 4.75
N LEU A 92 18.77 -9.41 6.06
CA LEU A 92 17.71 -9.29 7.06
C LEU A 92 17.80 -7.94 7.76
N GLU A 93 16.64 -7.36 8.02
CA GLU A 93 16.49 -6.16 8.82
C GLU A 93 15.37 -6.34 9.85
N PHE A 94 15.51 -5.67 10.98
CA PHE A 94 14.52 -5.68 12.05
C PHE A 94 14.32 -4.30 12.67
N ASP A 95 13.11 -4.06 13.18
CA ASP A 95 12.76 -2.80 13.82
C ASP A 95 11.64 -2.99 14.86
N ALA A 96 11.58 -2.12 15.85
CA ALA A 96 10.54 -2.13 16.87
C ALA A 96 9.27 -1.39 16.42
N VAL A 97 9.38 -0.38 15.55
CA VAL A 97 8.26 0.49 15.15
C VAL A 97 7.51 -0.09 13.96
N GLY A 98 8.23 -0.48 12.90
CA GLY A 98 7.70 -1.20 11.74
C GLY A 98 6.95 -0.34 10.72
N PHE A 99 6.82 0.97 10.92
CA PHE A 99 6.16 1.87 9.98
C PHE A 99 6.84 3.23 9.88
N VAL A 100 6.61 3.89 8.75
CA VAL A 100 7.15 5.20 8.44
C VAL A 100 6.40 6.28 9.24
N TYR A 101 7.14 7.28 9.71
CA TYR A 101 6.60 8.46 10.40
C TYR A 101 7.35 9.73 9.95
N ARG A 102 6.97 10.89 10.50
CA ARG A 102 7.62 12.17 10.19
C ARG A 102 7.79 12.96 11.47
N GLU A 103 9.03 13.06 11.94
CA GLU A 103 9.43 13.82 13.12
C GLU A 103 10.44 14.91 12.74
N ASN A 104 11.44 14.57 11.92
CA ASN A 104 12.58 15.46 11.68
C ASN A 104 12.34 16.47 10.55
N SER A 105 11.54 16.13 9.53
CA SER A 105 11.24 17.03 8.41
C SER A 105 9.97 16.66 7.67
N THR A 106 9.34 17.69 7.07
CA THR A 106 8.14 17.56 6.25
C THR A 106 8.37 17.86 4.76
N MET A 107 9.62 18.05 4.33
CA MET A 107 9.97 18.31 2.92
C MET A 107 9.56 17.13 2.00
N PRO A 108 9.16 17.38 0.74
CA PRO A 108 8.83 16.31 -0.21
C PRO A 108 9.93 15.25 -0.31
N GLY A 109 9.55 13.96 -0.23
CA GLY A 109 10.47 12.81 -0.31
C GLY A 109 11.19 12.46 1.00
N TYR A 110 11.04 13.26 2.05
CA TYR A 110 11.62 12.96 3.37
C TYR A 110 10.61 12.25 4.28
N TYR A 111 11.03 11.10 4.82
CA TYR A 111 10.30 10.33 5.82
C TYR A 111 11.25 9.62 6.78
N ASP A 112 10.86 9.53 8.05
CA ASP A 112 11.57 8.81 9.11
C ASP A 112 11.08 7.36 9.21
N GLY A 113 11.88 6.46 9.77
CA GLY A 113 11.51 5.03 9.91
C GLY A 113 11.55 4.21 8.61
N ARG A 114 12.12 4.73 7.52
CA ARG A 114 12.37 3.97 6.28
C ARG A 114 13.44 2.89 6.47
N TYR A 115 14.52 3.25 7.16
CA TYR A 115 15.63 2.36 7.48
C TYR A 115 15.33 1.59 8.74
N TRP A 116 15.62 0.29 8.71
CA TRP A 116 15.55 -0.61 9.86
C TRP A 116 16.97 -1.03 10.25
N THR A 117 17.10 -1.69 11.40
CA THR A 117 18.41 -2.14 11.86
C THR A 117 18.83 -3.40 11.11
N LEU A 118 20.04 -3.40 10.56
CA LEU A 118 20.61 -4.54 9.85
C LEU A 118 20.86 -5.71 10.82
N TRP A 119 20.42 -6.91 10.45
CA TRP A 119 20.80 -8.13 11.17
C TRP A 119 22.09 -8.69 10.56
N LYS A 120 23.18 -8.62 11.34
CA LYS A 120 24.53 -9.00 10.91
C LYS A 120 24.94 -8.25 9.63
N LEU A 121 25.14 -8.97 8.52
CA LEU A 121 25.57 -8.44 7.22
C LEU A 121 24.78 -9.13 6.10
N PRO A 122 24.71 -8.53 4.89
CA PRO A 122 24.17 -9.22 3.72
C PRO A 122 24.90 -10.54 3.50
N MET A 123 24.15 -11.59 3.15
CA MET A 123 24.65 -12.96 3.10
C MET A 123 25.37 -13.24 1.77
N PHE A 124 26.52 -12.60 1.58
CA PHE A 124 27.33 -12.73 0.38
C PHE A 124 27.74 -14.18 0.11
N GLY A 125 27.55 -14.64 -1.12
CA GLY A 125 27.88 -16.02 -1.52
C GLY A 125 26.91 -17.09 -0.99
N CYS A 126 25.78 -16.70 -0.40
CA CYS A 126 24.73 -17.63 -0.01
C CYS A 126 24.14 -18.33 -1.23
N ASN A 127 24.16 -19.67 -1.21
CA ASN A 127 23.63 -20.53 -2.28
C ASN A 127 22.50 -21.45 -1.78
N ASP A 128 22.14 -21.38 -0.50
CA ASP A 128 21.16 -22.25 0.13
C ASP A 128 20.21 -21.42 1.00
N SER A 129 18.92 -21.50 0.71
CA SER A 129 17.88 -20.79 1.46
C SER A 129 17.79 -21.25 2.92
N SER A 130 18.23 -22.46 3.24
CA SER A 130 18.27 -22.97 4.61
C SER A 130 19.13 -22.11 5.53
N GLN A 131 20.22 -21.52 5.01
CA GLN A 131 21.11 -20.64 5.78
C GLN A 131 20.39 -19.34 6.16
N VAL A 132 19.65 -18.76 5.22
CA VAL A 132 18.88 -17.54 5.45
C VAL A 132 17.73 -17.82 6.44
N LEU A 133 17.06 -18.97 6.31
CA LEU A 133 16.04 -19.40 7.26
C LEU A 133 16.59 -19.57 8.68
N ASN A 134 17.78 -20.14 8.83
CA ASN A 134 18.43 -20.26 10.14
C ASN A 134 18.70 -18.87 10.76
N GLU A 135 19.21 -17.93 9.96
CA GLU A 135 19.43 -16.55 10.41
C GLU A 135 18.12 -15.85 10.79
N ILE A 136 17.04 -16.10 10.04
CA ILE A 136 15.69 -15.64 10.41
C ILE A 136 15.32 -16.17 11.79
N GLN A 137 15.45 -17.48 12.03
CA GLN A 137 15.10 -18.08 13.32
C GLN A 137 15.95 -17.53 14.48
N GLN A 138 17.24 -17.28 14.24
CA GLN A 138 18.11 -16.63 15.23
C GLN A 138 17.65 -15.20 15.53
N CYS A 139 17.28 -14.42 14.51
CA CYS A 139 16.77 -13.07 14.67
C CYS A 139 15.44 -13.06 15.42
N LYS A 140 14.49 -13.95 15.07
CA LYS A 140 13.22 -14.14 15.78
C LYS A 140 13.45 -14.46 17.26
N LYS A 141 14.43 -15.32 17.58
CA LYS A 141 14.76 -15.69 18.95
C LYS A 141 15.38 -14.54 19.74
N ALA A 142 16.25 -13.75 19.12
CA ALA A 142 16.87 -12.59 19.76
C ALA A 142 15.86 -11.45 19.98
N TYR A 143 14.96 -11.24 19.02
CA TYR A 143 13.99 -10.15 19.01
C TYR A 143 12.57 -10.67 18.71
N PRO A 144 11.91 -11.33 19.68
CA PRO A 144 10.59 -11.93 19.47
C PRO A 144 9.48 -10.90 19.23
N ASN A 145 9.67 -9.67 19.70
CA ASN A 145 8.72 -8.57 19.60
C ASN A 145 9.10 -7.53 18.54
N ALA A 146 10.04 -7.84 17.64
CA ALA A 146 10.41 -6.95 16.54
C ALA A 146 9.70 -7.35 15.24
N TYR A 147 9.49 -6.36 14.37
CA TYR A 147 9.25 -6.61 12.96
C TYR A 147 10.54 -7.11 12.33
N ILE A 148 10.45 -8.12 11.45
CA ILE A 148 11.61 -8.64 10.72
C ILE A 148 11.22 -8.72 9.24
N ARG A 149 12.08 -8.24 8.36
CA ARG A 149 11.91 -8.31 6.90
C ARG A 149 13.15 -8.90 6.22
N CYS A 150 12.92 -9.56 5.09
CA CYS A 150 13.97 -10.01 4.18
C CYS A 150 14.08 -9.04 3.02
N LEU A 151 15.31 -8.80 2.57
CA LEU A 151 15.67 -7.89 1.50
C LEU A 151 16.57 -8.62 0.52
N ALA A 152 16.61 -8.13 -0.72
CA ALA A 152 17.55 -8.60 -1.72
C ALA A 152 18.19 -7.41 -2.43
N PHE A 153 19.51 -7.44 -2.59
CA PHE A 153 20.27 -6.41 -3.30
C PHE A 153 20.86 -6.95 -4.60
N ASP A 154 20.75 -6.18 -5.67
CA ASP A 154 21.47 -6.40 -6.92
C ASP A 154 22.67 -5.46 -6.98
N ASN A 155 23.87 -6.04 -6.97
CA ASN A 155 25.11 -5.29 -7.01
C ASN A 155 25.40 -4.67 -8.38
N LYS A 156 24.82 -5.19 -9.46
CA LYS A 156 25.00 -4.65 -10.82
C LYS A 156 24.15 -3.41 -11.01
N GLN A 157 22.89 -3.46 -10.60
CA GLN A 157 21.96 -2.33 -10.69
C GLN A 157 22.11 -1.35 -9.53
N GLN A 158 22.79 -1.75 -8.45
CA GLN A 158 22.98 -0.96 -7.23
C GLN A 158 21.65 -0.57 -6.55
N VAL A 159 20.69 -1.50 -6.55
CA VAL A 159 19.36 -1.28 -5.97
C VAL A 159 18.94 -2.43 -5.09
N GLN A 160 18.02 -2.12 -4.17
CA GLN A 160 17.24 -3.13 -3.47
C GLN A 160 16.13 -3.62 -4.40
N CYS A 161 16.19 -4.88 -4.81
CA CYS A 161 15.26 -5.46 -5.79
C CYS A 161 14.03 -6.08 -5.15
N MET A 162 14.11 -6.49 -3.88
CA MET A 162 13.02 -7.17 -3.19
C MET A 162 13.02 -6.84 -1.70
N ALA A 163 11.82 -6.74 -1.12
CA ALA A 163 11.60 -6.60 0.30
C ALA A 163 10.26 -7.23 0.68
N PHE A 164 10.22 -8.08 1.70
CA PHE A 164 8.97 -8.57 2.26
C PHE A 164 9.09 -8.86 3.76
N VAL A 165 7.98 -8.70 4.48
CA VAL A 165 7.91 -8.94 5.92
C VAL A 165 7.86 -10.44 6.25
N ILE A 166 8.61 -10.85 7.26
CA ILE A 166 8.68 -12.23 7.78
C ILE A 166 7.99 -12.36 9.13
N GLN A 167 8.30 -11.45 10.06
CA GLN A 167 7.72 -11.43 11.40
C GLN A 167 7.02 -10.11 11.64
N ARG A 168 5.83 -10.21 12.23
CA ARG A 168 5.13 -9.09 12.87
C ARG A 168 5.04 -9.43 14.36
N PRO A 169 5.32 -8.49 15.27
CA PRO A 169 5.09 -8.70 16.68
C PRO A 169 3.62 -9.04 16.89
N ALA A 170 3.36 -9.96 17.80
CA ALA A 170 1.99 -10.21 18.24
C ALA A 170 1.48 -8.91 18.87
N THR A 171 0.44 -8.31 18.28
CA THR A 171 -0.38 -7.35 19.03
C THR A 171 -0.90 -8.14 20.21
N VAL A 172 -0.46 -7.81 21.43
CA VAL A 172 -1.09 -8.34 22.64
C VAL A 172 -2.55 -7.97 22.50
N ALA A 173 -3.41 -8.93 22.15
CA ALA A 173 -4.84 -8.77 22.31
C ALA A 173 -4.99 -8.51 23.80
N ALA A 174 -5.30 -7.26 24.15
CA ALA A 174 -5.54 -6.86 25.52
C ALA A 174 -6.58 -7.85 26.06
N THR A 175 -6.11 -8.74 26.93
CA THR A 175 -6.97 -9.68 27.64
C THR A 175 -7.62 -8.83 28.72
N THR A 176 -8.77 -8.25 28.39
CA THR A 176 -9.74 -7.71 29.34
C THR A 176 -10.86 -8.70 29.51
#